data_AF-A0A1F3VMQ9-F1
#
_entry.id   AF-A0A1F3VMQ9-F1
#
_cell.length_a   1.000
_cell.length_b   1.000
_cell.length_c   1.000
_cell.angle_alpha   90.00
_cell.angle_beta   90.00
_cell.angle_gamma   90.00
#
_symmetry.space_group_name_H-M   'P 1'
#
loop_
_entity.id
_entity.type
_entity.pdbx_description
1 polymer ?
#
loop_
_entity_poly.entity_id
_entity_poly.type
_entity_poly.pdbx_seq_one_letter_code
_entity_poly.pdbx_strand_id
1 'polypeptide(L)'
;MVNSADTNCNSTINEYSNAVDEPKGTSTSLFNNQIWLSTNEAAKYLGKTKNAIWILLCRGLLIKRKWRRRLYFKKTELDRLLEMSFI
;
A
#
# COMPACT_ATOMS: atom_id res chain seq x y z
N MET A 1 34.05 17.33 -28.32
CA MET A 1 32.79 17.32 -29.08
C MET A 1 31.90 16.25 -28.49
N VAL A 2 30.64 16.60 -28.24
CA VAL A 2 29.62 15.83 -27.53
C VAL A 2 28.97 14.79 -28.47
N ASN A 3 28.56 13.63 -27.96
CA ASN A 3 27.20 13.03 -28.06
C ASN A 3 27.09 11.51 -28.36
N SER A 4 26.13 10.91 -27.62
CA SER A 4 25.21 9.81 -27.95
C SER A 4 25.70 8.37 -27.81
N ALA A 5 25.18 7.59 -26.83
CA ALA A 5 23.93 6.79 -26.84
C ALA A 5 24.25 5.35 -27.33
N ASP A 6 23.92 4.22 -26.68
CA ASP A 6 22.67 3.82 -26.03
C ASP A 6 22.84 2.61 -25.06
N THR A 7 21.92 2.56 -24.09
CA THR A 7 21.29 1.40 -23.42
C THR A 7 22.14 0.20 -22.99
N ASN A 8 22.34 0.08 -21.67
CA ASN A 8 21.96 -1.14 -20.95
C ASN A 8 21.69 -0.83 -19.47
N CYS A 9 20.45 -0.49 -19.11
CA CYS A 9 20.03 -0.48 -17.72
C CYS A 9 19.69 -1.91 -17.31
N ASN A 10 20.72 -2.66 -16.94
CA ASN A 10 20.55 -3.95 -16.27
C ASN A 10 19.78 -3.73 -14.97
N SER A 11 18.71 -4.49 -14.81
CA SER A 11 17.84 -4.59 -13.64
C SER A 11 18.63 -4.75 -12.34
N THR A 12 18.74 -3.67 -11.56
CA THR A 12 19.14 -3.74 -10.14
C THR A 12 17.87 -3.77 -9.29
N ILE A 13 17.47 -5.01 -8.99
CA ILE A 13 16.92 -5.48 -7.71
C ILE A 13 16.65 -4.32 -6.74
N ASN A 14 15.38 -3.95 -6.56
CA ASN A 14 14.99 -3.05 -5.47
C ASN A 14 15.24 -3.81 -4.16
N GLU A 15 16.41 -3.56 -3.59
CA GLU A 15 16.79 -3.85 -2.22
C GLU A 15 15.83 -3.12 -1.29
N TYR A 16 14.70 -3.77 -0.97
CA TYR A 16 14.01 -3.52 0.27
C TYR A 16 14.92 -4.04 1.39
N SER A 17 15.94 -3.24 1.70
CA SER A 17 16.66 -3.31 2.94
C SER A 17 15.62 -3.24 4.05
N ASN A 18 15.46 -4.36 4.74
CA ASN A 18 14.70 -4.46 5.98
C ASN A 18 15.35 -3.52 7.00
N ALA A 19 14.96 -2.25 7.00
CA ALA A 19 14.91 -1.51 8.25
C ALA A 19 13.74 -2.13 9.02
N VAL A 20 14.05 -3.16 9.81
CA VAL A 20 13.21 -3.58 10.91
C VAL A 20 13.24 -2.42 11.90
N ASP A 21 12.44 -1.40 11.64
CA ASP A 21 12.02 -0.49 12.68
C ASP A 21 11.21 -1.34 13.65
N GLU A 22 11.83 -1.70 14.77
CA GLU A 22 11.13 -2.21 15.93
C GLU A 22 9.82 -1.41 16.10
N PRO A 23 8.66 -2.07 16.24
CA PRO A 23 7.48 -1.38 16.69
C PRO A 23 7.72 -0.99 18.16
N LYS A 24 8.29 0.19 18.39
CA LYS A 24 8.31 0.82 19.71
C LYS A 24 6.85 0.97 20.14
N GLY A 25 6.46 0.11 21.07
CA GLY A 25 5.14 0.07 21.66
C GLY A 25 4.72 1.45 22.15
N THR A 26 3.69 1.98 21.54
CA THR A 26 2.69 2.81 22.21
C THR A 26 1.34 2.32 21.75
N SER A 27 0.79 1.43 22.57
CA SER A 27 -0.61 1.06 22.63
C SER A 27 -1.50 2.30 22.56
N THR A 28 -2.10 2.56 21.40
CA THR A 28 -3.31 3.38 21.29
C THR A 28 -4.29 2.66 20.37
N SER A 29 -4.95 1.66 20.92
CA SER A 29 -6.18 1.11 20.36
C SER A 29 -7.27 2.21 20.42
N LEU A 30 -7.23 3.13 19.47
CA LEU A 30 -8.20 4.24 19.35
C LEU A 30 -8.95 4.22 18.00
N PHE A 31 -8.72 3.21 17.15
CA PHE A 31 -9.27 3.14 15.80
C PHE A 31 -10.48 2.22 15.67
N ASN A 32 -11.25 1.99 16.74
CA ASN A 32 -12.34 1.01 16.71
C ASN A 32 -13.60 1.48 15.95
N ASN A 33 -13.60 2.65 15.31
CA ASN A 33 -14.75 3.07 14.50
C ASN A 33 -14.41 3.88 13.24
N GLN A 34 -13.18 3.76 12.71
CA GLN A 34 -12.82 4.45 11.48
C GLN A 34 -13.33 3.67 10.25
N ILE A 35 -14.46 4.11 9.69
CA ILE A 35 -15.11 3.46 8.53
C ILE A 35 -14.26 3.61 7.25
N TRP A 36 -13.52 4.71 7.14
CA TRP A 36 -12.75 5.10 5.96
C TRP A 36 -11.27 5.27 6.28
N LEU A 37 -10.41 4.51 5.60
CA LEU A 37 -8.96 4.55 5.74
C LEU A 37 -8.33 5.23 4.53
N SER A 38 -7.29 6.03 4.76
CA SER A 38 -6.40 6.55 3.72
C SER A 38 -5.48 5.47 3.15
N THR A 39 -4.79 5.73 2.04
CA THR A 39 -3.81 4.77 1.46
C THR A 39 -2.71 4.35 2.43
N ASN A 40 -2.25 5.25 3.29
CA ASN A 40 -1.21 4.94 4.27
C ASN A 40 -1.74 4.02 5.39
N GLU A 41 -2.95 4.29 5.87
CA GLU A 41 -3.60 3.47 6.91
C GLU A 41 -3.99 2.11 6.35
N ALA A 42 -4.53 2.06 5.13
CA ALA A 42 -4.84 0.81 4.43
C ALA A 42 -3.59 -0.07 4.23
N ALA A 43 -2.45 0.54 3.92
CA ALA A 43 -1.17 -0.17 3.79
C ALA A 43 -0.74 -0.80 5.12
N LYS A 44 -0.86 -0.03 6.21
CA LYS A 44 -0.61 -0.51 7.56
C LYS A 44 -1.58 -1.62 7.97
N TYR A 45 -2.86 -1.49 7.61
CA TYR A 45 -3.90 -2.47 7.93
C TYR A 45 -3.67 -3.82 7.24
N LEU A 46 -3.32 -3.81 5.96
CA LEU A 46 -3.02 -5.02 5.19
C LEU A 46 -1.61 -5.58 5.45
N GLY A 47 -0.74 -4.83 6.13
CA GLY A 47 0.68 -5.15 6.24
C GLY A 47 1.40 -5.17 4.88
N LYS A 48 1.01 -4.30 3.94
CA LYS A 48 1.56 -4.23 2.57
C LYS A 48 2.15 -2.85 2.28
N THR A 49 2.95 -2.77 1.21
CA THR A 49 3.46 -1.50 0.72
C THR A 49 2.37 -0.69 0.01
N LYS A 50 2.53 0.63 -0.05
CA LYS A 50 1.60 1.51 -0.79
C LYS A 50 1.51 1.13 -2.27
N ASN A 51 2.63 0.70 -2.86
CA ASN A 51 2.67 0.27 -4.26
C ASN A 51 1.82 -0.98 -4.50
N ALA A 52 1.82 -1.93 -3.55
CA ALA A 52 0.93 -3.08 -3.62
C ALA A 52 -0.54 -2.64 -3.66
N ILE A 53 -0.94 -1.66 -2.83
CA ILE A 53 -2.30 -1.11 -2.89
C ILE A 53 -2.60 -0.50 -4.26
N TRP A 54 -1.67 0.26 -4.85
CA TRP A 54 -1.83 0.78 -6.21
C TRP A 54 -2.01 -0.33 -7.26
N ILE A 55 -1.25 -1.41 -7.16
CA ILE A 55 -1.41 -2.59 -8.02
C ILE A 55 -2.79 -3.22 -7.84
N LEU A 56 -3.25 -3.43 -6.60
CA LEU A 56 -4.61 -3.95 -6.33
C LEU A 56 -5.70 -3.03 -6.90
N LEU A 57 -5.49 -1.72 -6.83
CA LEU A 57 -6.41 -0.72 -7.39
C LEU A 57 -6.47 -0.78 -8.92
N CYS A 58 -5.31 -0.84 -9.58
CA CYS A 58 -5.23 -0.94 -11.02
C CYS A 58 -5.85 -2.26 -11.52
N ARG A 59 -5.76 -3.33 -10.73
CA ARG A 59 -6.40 -4.62 -11.01
C ARG A 59 -7.91 -4.61 -10.76
N GLY A 60 -8.45 -3.58 -10.11
CA GLY A 60 -9.88 -3.49 -9.78
C GLY A 60 -10.32 -4.37 -8.60
N LEU A 61 -9.38 -4.97 -7.86
CA LEU A 61 -9.69 -5.78 -6.68
C LEU A 61 -10.13 -4.94 -5.49
N LEU A 62 -9.76 -3.66 -5.48
CA LEU A 62 -9.98 -2.76 -4.35
C LEU A 62 -10.80 -1.56 -4.82
N ILE A 63 -12.02 -1.43 -4.30
CA ILE A 63 -12.92 -0.33 -4.66
C ILE A 63 -12.45 0.94 -3.95
N LYS A 64 -12.06 1.95 -4.74
CA LYS A 64 -11.67 3.27 -4.23
C LYS A 64 -12.80 4.25 -4.30
N ARG A 65 -12.94 5.06 -3.25
CA ARG A 65 -13.76 6.27 -3.30
C ARG A 65 -12.86 7.48 -3.38
N LYS A 66 -13.07 8.29 -4.43
CA LYS A 66 -12.34 9.55 -4.61
C LYS A 66 -13.03 10.63 -3.80
N TRP A 67 -12.32 11.21 -2.83
CA TRP A 67 -12.76 12.42 -2.14
C TRP A 67 -11.70 13.51 -2.33
N ARG A 68 -12.07 14.54 -3.09
CA ARG A 68 -11.17 15.64 -3.49
C ARG A 68 -9.89 15.11 -4.18
N ARG A 69 -8.74 15.14 -3.50
CA ARG A 69 -7.42 14.69 -3.99
C ARG A 69 -6.94 13.38 -3.35
N ARG A 70 -7.69 12.82 -2.41
CA ARG A 70 -7.29 11.62 -1.66
C ARG A 70 -8.22 10.45 -1.96
N LEU A 71 -7.65 9.26 -1.88
CA LEU A 71 -8.37 8.00 -2.00
C LEU A 71 -8.67 7.50 -0.59
N TYR A 72 -9.92 7.11 -0.39
CA TYR A 72 -10.37 6.49 0.84
C TYR A 72 -10.90 5.10 0.54
N PHE A 73 -10.62 4.21 1.47
CA PHE A 73 -10.98 2.80 1.41
C PHE A 73 -11.90 2.48 2.57
N LYS A 74 -12.98 1.78 2.28
CA LYS A 74 -13.89 1.33 3.33
C LYS A 74 -13.26 0.12 4.02
N LYS A 75 -13.23 0.11 5.36
CA LYS A 75 -12.63 -0.99 6.13
C LYS A 75 -13.20 -2.36 5.74
N THR A 76 -14.51 -2.44 5.52
CA THR A 76 -15.19 -3.69 5.10
C THR A 76 -14.66 -4.26 3.78
N GLU A 77 -14.17 -3.42 2.86
CA GLU A 77 -13.58 -3.90 1.61
C GLU A 77 -12.18 -4.48 1.85
N LEU A 78 -11.42 -3.92 2.79
CA LEU A 78 -10.13 -4.49 3.20
C LEU A 78 -10.33 -5.83 3.93
N ASP A 79 -11.35 -5.93 4.79
CA ASP A 79 -11.69 -7.16 5.49
C ASP A 79 -12.08 -8.27 4.50
N ARG A 80 -12.92 -7.96 3.50
CA ARG A 80 -13.25 -8.88 2.40
C ARG A 80 -12.02 -9.35 1.63
N LEU A 81 -11.06 -8.47 1.38
CA LEU A 81 -9.82 -8.86 0.70
C LEU A 81 -8.98 -9.83 1.53
N LEU A 82 -8.92 -9.62 2.84
CA LEU A 82 -8.24 -10.56 3.74
C LEU A 82 -8.94 -11.92 3.68
N GLU A 83 -10.27 -11.95 3.85
CA GLU A 83 -11.06 -13.18 3.76
C GLU A 83 -10.87 -13.92 2.42
N MET A 84 -10.90 -13.20 1.30
CA MET A 84 -10.68 -13.77 -0.04
C MET A 84 -9.27 -14.32 -0.25
N SER A 85 -8.26 -13.75 0.41
CA SER A 85 -6.85 -14.18 0.27
C SER A 85 -6.46 -15.39 1.11
N PHE A 86 -7.33 -15.83 2.03
CA PHE A 86 -7.11 -17.01 2.90
C PHE A 86 -7.71 -18.32 2.34
N ILE A 87 -7.90 -18.41 1.02
CA ILE A 87 -8.29 -19.63 0.28
C ILE A 87 -7.18 -19.98 -0.72
#